data_AF-A0A1B6HLP0-F1
#
_entry.id   AF-A0A1B6HLP0-F1
#
_cell.length_a   1.000
_cell.length_b   1.000
_cell.length_c   1.000
_cell.angle_alpha   90.00
_cell.angle_beta   90.00
_cell.angle_gamma   90.00
#
_symmetry.space_group_name_H-M   'P 1'
#
loop_
_entity.id
_entity.type
_entity.pdbx_description
1 polymer ?
#
loop_
_entity_poly.entity_id
_entity_poly.type
_entity_poly.pdbx_seq_one_letter_code
_entity_poly.pdbx_strand_id
1 'polypeptide(L)'
;SNIGTGIVGAPACGDVLKLQIKVSRDNIIEDAKFKTFGCGSAIASSSLATEWIRGKTLEESLKISNKDIAKKLALPPIKLHCSMLAEDAIKSAVNDYLNKQTK
;
A
#
# COMPACT_ATOMS: atom_id res chain seq x y z
N SER A 1 17.73 -2.77 7.90
CA SER A 1 17.02 -3.71 6.97
C SER A 1 16.45 -2.89 5.83
N ASN A 2 16.54 -3.34 4.59
CA ASN A 2 16.02 -2.61 3.42
C ASN A 2 14.55 -2.91 3.09
N ILE A 3 13.82 -3.52 4.03
CA ILE A 3 12.42 -3.91 3.88
C ILE A 3 11.55 -3.08 4.84
N GLY A 4 10.60 -2.34 4.26
CA GLY A 4 9.47 -1.72 4.94
C GLY A 4 8.28 -2.67 4.98
N THR A 5 7.55 -2.72 6.08
CA THR A 5 6.38 -3.57 6.28
C THR A 5 5.25 -2.77 6.90
N GLY A 6 4.13 -2.68 6.18
CA GLY A 6 2.89 -2.09 6.65
C GLY A 6 1.85 -3.18 6.87
N ILE A 7 1.22 -3.19 8.05
CA ILE A 7 0.07 -4.04 8.34
C ILE A 7 -1.07 -3.13 8.75
N VAL A 8 -2.14 -3.17 7.98
CA VAL A 8 -3.34 -2.36 8.20
C VAL A 8 -4.56 -3.25 8.10
N GLY A 9 -5.62 -2.88 8.80
CA GLY A 9 -6.90 -3.59 8.77
C GLY A 9 -8.06 -2.63 8.95
N ALA A 10 -9.20 -3.01 8.39
CA ALA A 10 -10.45 -2.29 8.52
C ALA A 10 -11.44 -3.14 9.34
N PRO A 11 -11.57 -2.90 10.67
CA PRO A 11 -12.38 -3.73 11.55
C PRO A 11 -13.86 -3.82 11.14
N ALA A 12 -14.37 -2.78 10.47
CA ALA A 12 -15.75 -2.70 10.03
C ALA A 12 -16.11 -3.68 8.91
N CYS A 13 -15.16 -4.08 8.05
CA CYS A 13 -15.39 -5.00 6.94
C CYS A 13 -14.59 -6.30 7.05
N GLY A 14 -13.69 -6.42 8.04
CA GLY A 14 -12.83 -7.58 8.25
C GLY A 14 -11.66 -7.68 7.27
N ASP A 15 -11.44 -6.66 6.42
CA ASP A 15 -10.33 -6.65 5.47
C ASP A 15 -9.00 -6.38 6.21
N VAL A 16 -7.96 -7.14 5.86
CA VAL A 16 -6.60 -6.98 6.39
C VAL A 16 -5.61 -7.01 5.23
N LEU A 17 -4.64 -6.11 5.25
CA LEU A 17 -3.59 -6.01 4.25
C LEU A 17 -2.23 -5.92 4.94
N LYS A 18 -1.34 -6.84 4.58
CA LYS A 18 0.10 -6.76 4.82
C LYS A 18 0.78 -6.41 3.52
N LEU A 19 1.45 -5.26 3.48
CA LEU A 19 2.28 -4.81 2.37
C LEU A 19 3.74 -4.81 2.81
N GLN A 20 4.61 -5.31 1.95
CA GLN A 20 6.06 -5.23 2.13
C GLN A 20 6.70 -4.62 0.92
N ILE A 21 7.58 -3.65 1.14
CA ILE A 21 8.34 -2.95 0.12
C ILE A 21 9.83 -3.18 0.33
N LYS A 22 10.56 -3.44 -0.75
CA LYS A 22 12.02 -3.50 -0.76
C LYS A 22 12.54 -2.22 -1.38
N VAL A 23 13.38 -1.49 -0.64
CA VAL A 23 13.89 -0.18 -1.04
C VAL A 23 15.37 -0.28 -1.38
N SER A 24 15.79 0.36 -2.47
CA SER A 24 17.18 0.48 -2.88
C SER A 24 17.92 1.51 -2.03
N ARG A 25 19.23 1.66 -2.26
CA ARG A 25 20.03 2.71 -1.62
C ARG A 25 19.65 4.12 -2.07
N ASP A 26 19.04 4.25 -3.24
CA ASP A 26 18.63 5.52 -3.84
C ASP A 26 17.19 5.90 -3.46
N ASN A 27 16.62 5.28 -2.42
CA ASN A 27 15.24 5.47 -1.97
C ASN A 27 14.16 5.13 -3.02
N ILE A 28 14.46 4.21 -3.92
CA ILE A 28 13.54 3.69 -4.94
C ILE A 28 12.99 2.33 -4.49
N ILE A 29 11.69 2.10 -4.65
CA ILE A 29 11.07 0.80 -4.35
C ILE A 29 11.37 -0.18 -5.50
N GLU A 30 12.23 -1.16 -5.25
CA GLU A 30 12.60 -2.18 -6.24
C GLU A 30 11.52 -3.26 -6.40
N ASP A 31 10.90 -3.64 -5.29
CA ASP A 31 9.88 -4.68 -5.26
C ASP A 31 8.83 -4.39 -4.18
N ALA A 32 7.61 -4.86 -4.43
CA ALA A 32 6.48 -4.71 -3.54
C ALA A 32 5.64 -5.99 -3.58
N LYS A 33 5.41 -6.58 -2.40
CA LYS A 33 4.61 -7.80 -2.24
C LYS A 33 3.53 -7.58 -1.21
N PHE A 34 2.38 -8.18 -1.43
CA PHE A 34 1.25 -8.07 -0.52
C PHE A 34 0.69 -9.43 -0.14
N LYS A 35 0.07 -9.47 1.04
CA LYS A 35 -0.83 -10.54 1.47
C LYS A 35 -2.07 -9.85 2.03
N THR A 36 -3.23 -10.15 1.48
CA THR A 36 -4.48 -9.55 1.92
C THR A 36 -5.54 -10.61 2.17
N PHE A 37 -6.36 -10.38 3.17
CA PHE A 37 -7.61 -11.07 3.41
C PHE A 37 -8.71 -10.05 3.25
N GLY A 38 -9.67 -10.29 2.36
CA GLY A 38 -10.75 -9.36 2.12
C GLY A 38 -11.52 -9.65 0.84
N CYS A 39 -12.47 -8.77 0.52
CA CYS A 39 -13.27 -8.92 -0.70
C CYS A 39 -12.43 -8.72 -1.98
N GLY A 40 -12.98 -9.12 -3.14
CA GLY A 40 -12.28 -8.99 -4.43
C GLY A 40 -11.80 -7.56 -4.74
N SER A 41 -12.54 -6.54 -4.30
CA SER A 41 -12.13 -5.13 -4.40
C SER A 41 -10.90 -4.82 -3.56
N ALA A 42 -10.76 -5.38 -2.36
CA ALA A 42 -9.57 -5.21 -1.52
C ALA A 42 -8.34 -5.89 -2.16
N ILE A 43 -8.51 -7.08 -2.74
CA ILE A 43 -7.45 -7.80 -3.47
C ILE A 43 -7.00 -6.98 -4.69
N ALA A 44 -7.93 -6.48 -5.50
CA ALA A 44 -7.63 -5.67 -6.67
C ALA A 44 -6.93 -4.34 -6.31
N SER A 45 -7.41 -3.63 -5.29
CA SER A 45 -6.78 -2.40 -4.79
C SER A 45 -5.37 -2.65 -4.28
N SER A 46 -5.15 -3.74 -3.54
CA SER A 46 -3.82 -4.11 -3.02
C SER A 46 -2.85 -4.44 -4.14
N SER A 47 -3.29 -5.24 -5.12
CA SER A 47 -2.49 -5.59 -6.30
C SER A 47 -2.11 -4.35 -7.11
N LEU A 48 -3.08 -3.47 -7.37
CA LEU A 48 -2.84 -2.23 -8.11
C LEU A 48 -1.83 -1.33 -7.39
N ALA A 49 -1.98 -1.19 -6.07
CA ALA A 49 -1.06 -0.42 -5.25
C ALA A 49 0.38 -0.93 -5.37
N THR A 50 0.60 -2.25 -5.34
CA THR A 50 1.95 -2.82 -5.48
C THR A 50 2.60 -2.52 -6.83
N GLU A 51 1.83 -2.55 -7.91
CA GLU A 51 2.35 -2.25 -9.24
C GLU A 51 2.63 -0.74 -9.39
N TRP A 52 1.82 0.11 -8.75
CA TRP A 52 2.00 1.57 -8.84
C TRP A 52 3.21 2.09 -8.09
N ILE A 53 3.55 1.50 -6.95
CA ILE A 53 4.70 1.96 -6.14
C ILE A 53 6.03 1.39 -6.63
N ARG A 54 6.04 0.30 -7.42
CA ARG A 54 7.27 -0.28 -7.94
C ARG A 54 7.96 0.71 -8.89
N GLY A 55 9.26 0.94 -8.69
CA GLY A 55 10.07 1.88 -9.45
C GLY A 55 9.88 3.35 -9.05
N LYS A 56 9.02 3.66 -8.08
CA LYS A 56 8.83 5.01 -7.55
C LYS A 56 9.75 5.29 -6.37
N THR A 57 9.98 6.57 -6.11
CA THR A 57 10.60 6.99 -4.84
C THR A 57 9.62 6.84 -3.67
N LEU A 58 10.15 6.85 -2.45
CA LEU A 58 9.31 6.86 -1.23
C LEU A 58 8.34 8.05 -1.22
N GLU A 59 8.80 9.24 -1.61
CA GLU A 59 7.98 10.45 -1.66
C GLU A 59 6.87 10.37 -2.70
N GLU A 60 7.16 9.84 -3.89
CA GLU A 60 6.15 9.63 -4.94
C GLU A 60 5.12 8.60 -4.51
N SER A 61 5.55 7.55 -3.80
CA SER A 61 4.65 6.51 -3.29
C SER A 61 3.67 7.06 -2.26
N LEU A 62 4.10 8.02 -1.43
CA LEU A 62 3.24 8.69 -0.45
C LEU A 62 2.21 9.64 -1.08
N LYS A 63 2.39 10.04 -2.34
CA LYS A 63 1.43 10.89 -3.08
C LYS A 63 0.27 10.10 -3.67
N ILE A 64 0.33 8.76 -3.66
CA ILE A 64 -0.77 7.92 -4.15
C ILE A 64 -1.95 8.06 -3.20
N SER A 65 -3.10 8.48 -3.73
CA SER A 65 -4.32 8.65 -2.96
C SER A 65 -5.32 7.52 -3.19
N ASN A 66 -6.17 7.24 -2.20
CA ASN A 66 -7.29 6.32 -2.35
C ASN A 66 -8.22 6.71 -3.51
N LYS A 67 -8.37 8.01 -3.80
CA LYS A 67 -9.23 8.50 -4.87
C LYS A 67 -8.74 8.05 -6.25
N ASP A 68 -7.43 8.03 -6.46
CA ASP A 68 -6.83 7.58 -7.70
C ASP A 68 -7.02 6.07 -7.90
N ILE A 69 -6.83 5.29 -6.83
CA ILE A 69 -7.04 3.84 -6.82
C ILE A 69 -8.52 3.53 -7.10
N ALA A 70 -9.44 4.20 -6.39
CA ALA A 70 -10.87 4.03 -6.55
C ALA A 70 -11.33 4.39 -7.97
N LYS A 71 -10.82 5.49 -8.52
CA LYS A 71 -11.12 5.91 -9.89
C LYS A 71 -10.60 4.91 -10.92
N LYS A 72 -9.38 4.40 -10.73
CA LYS A 72 -8.77 3.42 -11.65
C LYS A 72 -9.54 2.11 -11.69
N LEU A 73 -10.05 1.67 -10.54
CA LEU A 73 -10.82 0.43 -10.41
C LEU A 73 -12.34 0.64 -10.57
N ALA A 74 -12.79 1.86 -10.88
CA ALA A 74 -14.19 2.24 -10.98
C ALA A 74 -15.03 1.77 -9.77
N LEU A 75 -14.48 1.92 -8.56
CA LEU A 75 -15.13 1.42 -7.34
C LEU A 75 -16.42 2.21 -7.06
N PRO A 76 -17.53 1.52 -6.73
CA PRO A 76 -18.74 2.20 -6.28
C PRO A 76 -18.49 2.91 -4.93
N PRO A 77 -19.25 3.96 -4.59
CA PRO A 77 -19.05 4.75 -3.37
C PRO A 77 -18.96 3.92 -2.08
N ILE A 78 -19.72 2.81 -2.00
CA ILE A 78 -19.76 1.94 -0.82
C ILE A 78 -18.47 1.12 -0.62
N LYS A 79 -17.62 0.98 -1.64
CA LYS A 79 -16.36 0.22 -1.61
C LYS A 79 -15.10 1.08 -1.53
N LEU A 80 -15.23 2.39 -1.28
CA LEU A 80 -14.09 3.31 -1.15
C LEU A 80 -13.15 2.97 0.03
N HIS A 81 -13.65 2.26 1.04
CA HIS A 81 -12.79 1.79 2.14
C HIS A 81 -11.69 0.83 1.67
N CYS A 82 -11.94 0.03 0.62
CA CYS A 82 -10.93 -0.87 0.06
C CYS A 82 -9.75 -0.11 -0.58
N SER A 83 -10.00 1.09 -1.14
CA SER A 83 -8.93 1.96 -1.65
C SER A 83 -8.17 2.69 -0.53
N MET A 84 -8.84 3.01 0.58
CA MET A 84 -8.19 3.59 1.76
C MET A 84 -7.21 2.59 2.40
N LEU A 85 -7.61 1.32 2.50
CA LEU A 85 -6.74 0.25 3.02
C LEU A 85 -5.42 0.15 2.25
N ALA A 86 -5.47 0.28 0.92
CA ALA A 86 -4.28 0.23 0.08
C ALA A 86 -3.37 1.45 0.28
N GLU A 87 -3.94 2.66 0.36
CA GLU A 87 -3.19 3.89 0.66
C GLU A 87 -2.52 3.81 2.05
N ASP A 88 -3.26 3.40 3.07
CA ASP A 88 -2.76 3.30 4.44
C ASP A 88 -1.64 2.25 4.55
N ALA A 89 -1.74 1.15 3.81
CA ALA A 89 -0.69 0.15 3.74
C ALA A 89 0.62 0.70 3.16
N ILE A 90 0.55 1.53 2.10
CA ILE A 90 1.73 2.19 1.51
C ILE A 90 2.37 3.10 2.55
N LYS A 91 1.59 3.98 3.18
CA LYS A 91 2.09 4.90 4.20
C LYS A 91 2.73 4.16 5.37
N SER A 92 2.06 3.11 5.86
CA SER A 92 2.57 2.27 6.95
C SER A 92 3.89 1.60 6.59
N ALA A 93 4.00 1.02 5.38
CA ALA A 93 5.21 0.35 4.93
C ALA A 93 6.40 1.32 4.73
N VAL A 94 6.14 2.51 4.18
CA VAL A 94 7.17 3.57 4.02
C VAL A 94 7.63 4.07 5.39
N ASN A 95 6.71 4.35 6.32
CA ASN A 95 7.05 4.81 7.67
C ASN A 95 7.86 3.76 8.45
N ASP A 96 7.50 2.48 8.35
CA ASP A 96 8.28 1.40 8.96
C ASP A 96 9.71 1.31 8.37
N TYR A 97 9.86 1.49 7.06
CA TYR A 97 11.20 1.58 6.44
C TYR A 97 12.01 2.76 7.00
N LEU A 98 11.43 3.97 7.02
CA LEU A 98 12.10 5.19 7.48
C LEU A 98 12.53 5.07 8.95
N ASN A 99 11.64 4.58 9.82
CA ASN A 99 11.92 4.35 11.24
C ASN A 99 13.07 3.37 11.49
N LYS A 100 13.29 2.41 10.56
CA LYS A 100 14.40 1.46 10.61
C LYS A 100 15.73 2.05 10.13
N GLN A 101 15.73 3.18 9.43
CA GLN A 101 16.96 3.88 9.02
C GLN A 101 17.43 4.89 10.07
N THR A 102 16.53 5.37 10.93
CA THR A 102 16.86 6.30 12.02
C THR A 102 17.38 5.58 13.27
N LYS A 103 17.29 4.25 13.32
CA LYS A 103 17.84 3.40 14.39
C LYS A 103 19.15 2.77 13.94
#